data_AF-A0A0Q9X9G0-F1
#
_entry.id   AF-A0A0Q9X9G0-F1
#
_cell.length_a   1.000
_cell.length_b   1.000
_cell.length_c   1.000
_cell.angle_alpha   90.00
_cell.angle_beta   90.00
_cell.angle_gamma   90.00
#
_symmetry.space_group_name_H-M   'P 1'
#
loop_
_entity.id
_entity.type
_entity.pdbx_description
1 polymer ?
#
loop_
_entity_poly.entity_id
_entity_poly.type
_entity_poly.pdbx_seq_one_letter_code
_entity_poly.pdbx_strand_id
1 'polypeptide(L)'
;MSGRCEHGLQPRTRDLRSVRALSTCDPAALWLHEHTQLAALLFANSDHIHPGALNLNSSDLRQIYANVTHKSCTLLEGVVNGTGIAASSGHCQNWIFMREQGYESITTELKWVCDKSHHSAVGQSFFFIGSVVGTVIFGNLSDRIGRLPALLLATLAGASGDFLTSFVYGFPLFAFSRFVSGLSTDTMYYLMYILVFEYLSPKRRTFGLNIILAFFYCFGLMTSPWLAIWIGNWRHYLWLASLPALGVLAYPLFICESAQWLLTKKRYERAVQCLKWVAKFNGRQVEDSVFDEFVKYYREKGNEELKLTSDEDTFMGMFRTPHLRRCTLSLLLKSVIITLSYDVINRNMEGLGTSPFKLFSYTSINYLPAGWTILLLQNNIGRKGMACGALLVGGIITTVTGFLIAFLDPKENALLLAVMIGLGRYGVTVSYDAEIQYAAEIIPTSVRGRALSNIHVVGLASNSLVFYVIYLAKFYKPLPSIFISCLMFVGAGLCLTLPETLNRKLPENLAEAEIFVKPGQCFSLCPKREKISSTTI
;
A
#
# COMPACT_ATOMS: atom_id res chain seq x y z
N MET A 1 42.96 64.66 16.92
CA MET A 1 42.72 65.91 16.17
C MET A 1 41.47 65.68 15.34
N SER A 2 40.28 66.01 15.85
CA SER A 2 39.59 67.33 15.78
C SER A 2 39.11 67.68 14.36
N GLY A 3 37.78 67.89 14.23
CA GLY A 3 37.09 68.52 13.08
C GLY A 3 35.75 67.83 12.77
N ARG A 4 34.63 68.11 13.47
CA ARG A 4 33.61 69.18 13.28
C ARG A 4 32.93 69.24 11.89
N CYS A 5 31.63 68.88 11.86
CA CYS A 5 30.46 69.70 11.43
C CYS A 5 30.01 69.29 10.00
N GLU A 6 28.74 69.25 9.57
CA GLU A 6 27.53 69.99 9.92
C GLU A 6 26.26 69.33 9.29
N HIS A 7 25.09 69.85 9.66
CA HIS A 7 23.71 69.43 9.34
C HIS A 7 23.28 69.39 7.85
N GLY A 8 22.24 68.59 7.54
CA GLY A 8 21.40 68.80 6.35
C GLY A 8 20.25 67.78 6.18
N LEU A 9 19.00 68.26 6.28
CA LEU A 9 17.74 67.51 6.14
C LEU A 9 17.42 67.07 4.68
N GLN A 10 16.66 65.96 4.57
CA GLN A 10 15.99 65.27 3.43
C GLN A 10 15.26 66.16 2.37
N PRO A 11 14.75 65.68 1.18
CA PRO A 11 14.24 64.31 0.83
C PRO A 11 14.41 63.77 -0.65
N ARG A 12 14.09 62.46 -0.84
CA ARG A 12 13.53 61.70 -2.03
C ARG A 12 14.05 62.03 -3.46
N THR A 13 14.47 61.12 -4.37
CA THR A 13 13.92 59.85 -4.89
C THR A 13 14.89 59.21 -5.92
N ARG A 14 14.90 57.85 -6.02
CA ARG A 14 15.23 56.95 -7.18
C ARG A 14 16.64 57.09 -7.80
N ASP A 15 17.39 56.05 -8.19
CA ASP A 15 17.11 54.64 -8.48
C ASP A 15 18.45 53.87 -8.61
N LEU A 16 18.34 52.53 -8.57
CA LEU A 16 19.26 51.50 -9.12
C LEU A 16 20.43 50.91 -8.29
N ARG A 17 20.20 49.62 -7.96
CA ARG A 17 21.11 48.45 -7.91
C ARG A 17 21.91 48.18 -6.63
N SER A 18 21.42 47.21 -5.83
CA SER A 18 22.22 46.01 -5.51
C SER A 18 21.36 44.84 -4.98
N VAL A 19 21.53 43.70 -5.65
CA VAL A 19 21.38 42.30 -5.21
C VAL A 19 20.16 41.92 -4.34
N ARG A 20 19.13 41.37 -5.00
CA ARG A 20 18.18 40.43 -4.40
C ARG A 20 18.93 39.16 -4.00
N ALA A 21 18.97 38.84 -2.71
CA ALA A 21 19.11 37.47 -2.22
C ALA A 21 17.73 36.99 -1.77
N LEU A 22 17.24 35.94 -2.44
CA LEU A 22 16.04 35.20 -2.12
C LEU A 22 16.25 34.38 -0.84
N SER A 23 15.34 34.49 0.11
CA SER A 23 14.97 33.37 0.99
C SER A 23 13.57 33.63 1.57
N THR A 24 12.56 33.51 0.72
CA THR A 24 11.18 33.28 1.17
C THR A 24 11.12 31.87 1.76
N CYS A 25 11.02 31.75 3.09
CA CYS A 25 10.60 30.50 3.72
C CYS A 25 9.15 30.23 3.30
N ASP A 26 8.98 29.18 2.52
CA ASP A 26 7.72 28.70 2.00
C ASP A 26 6.84 28.15 3.16
N PRO A 27 5.62 28.68 3.38
CA PRO A 27 4.72 28.25 4.47
C PRO A 27 4.15 26.83 4.29
N ALA A 28 4.64 26.05 3.33
CA ALA A 28 4.26 24.68 3.06
C ALA A 28 4.91 23.63 3.99
N ALA A 29 5.58 24.05 5.09
CA ALA A 29 6.41 23.17 5.91
C ALA A 29 5.72 22.48 7.13
N LEU A 30 4.43 22.73 7.38
CA LEU A 30 3.92 22.70 8.76
C LEU A 30 3.28 21.45 9.34
N TRP A 31 2.59 20.61 8.58
CA TRP A 31 1.38 20.01 9.16
C TRP A 31 1.43 18.53 9.55
N LEU A 32 2.55 17.83 9.37
CA LEU A 32 2.68 16.42 9.80
C LEU A 32 2.83 16.24 11.32
N HIS A 33 2.92 17.33 12.09
CA HIS A 33 3.34 17.28 13.49
C HIS A 33 2.27 17.66 14.53
N GLU A 34 1.00 17.88 14.16
CA GLU A 34 -0.02 18.19 15.19
C GLU A 34 -0.35 17.00 16.11
N HIS A 35 0.04 15.77 15.74
CA HIS A 35 -0.21 14.57 16.57
C HIS A 35 1.03 13.77 16.98
N THR A 36 2.21 14.02 16.39
CA THR A 36 3.49 13.73 17.05
C THR A 36 3.80 14.91 17.94
N GLN A 37 3.19 14.85 19.11
CA GLN A 37 3.22 15.86 20.13
C GLN A 37 4.65 16.39 20.34
N LEU A 38 4.86 17.68 20.10
CA LEU A 38 6.16 18.34 20.25
C LEU A 38 5.96 19.60 21.08
N ALA A 39 6.64 19.68 22.20
CA ALA A 39 6.95 20.93 22.86
C ALA A 39 8.43 21.19 22.59
N ALA A 40 8.78 22.24 21.86
CA ALA A 40 10.15 22.74 21.96
C ALA A 40 10.34 23.33 23.37
N LEU A 41 11.56 23.49 23.86
CA LEU A 41 11.89 24.42 24.95
C LEU A 41 13.41 24.53 24.94
N LEU A 42 13.91 25.52 24.22
CA LEU A 42 15.23 26.07 24.45
C LEU A 42 15.09 27.59 24.33
N PHE A 43 15.59 28.30 25.33
CA PHE A 43 15.75 29.74 25.31
C PHE A 43 17.01 30.09 24.53
N ALA A 44 17.02 31.24 23.87
CA ALA A 44 18.10 31.70 22.97
C ALA A 44 19.52 31.81 23.59
N ASN A 45 19.68 31.55 24.90
CA ASN A 45 20.94 31.77 25.63
C ASN A 45 21.42 30.58 26.47
N SER A 46 20.91 29.36 26.27
CA SER A 46 21.44 28.19 27.00
C SER A 46 21.33 26.90 26.20
N ASP A 47 22.46 26.19 26.04
CA ASP A 47 22.53 24.80 25.54
C ASP A 47 21.80 23.79 26.45
N HIS A 48 21.22 24.25 27.56
CA HIS A 48 20.48 23.45 28.53
C HIS A 48 18.97 23.64 28.41
N ILE A 49 18.24 22.53 28.49
CA ILE A 49 16.77 22.53 28.71
C ILE A 49 16.52 23.24 30.05
N HIS A 50 15.67 24.27 30.07
CA HIS A 50 15.36 24.98 31.30
C HIS A 50 14.82 23.98 32.35
N PRO A 51 15.37 23.88 33.57
CA PRO A 51 15.00 22.84 34.52
C PRO A 51 13.51 22.90 34.95
N GLY A 52 12.87 24.07 34.85
CA GLY A 52 11.43 24.22 35.07
C GLY A 52 10.54 23.60 33.99
N ALA A 53 11.07 23.37 32.78
CA ALA A 53 10.33 22.80 31.64
C ALA A 53 10.17 21.27 31.71
N LEU A 54 11.15 20.59 32.31
CA LEU A 54 11.17 19.12 32.44
C LEU A 54 10.05 18.60 33.37
N ASN A 55 9.50 19.47 34.23
CA ASN A 55 8.45 19.15 35.20
C ASN A 55 7.04 19.64 34.78
N LEU A 56 6.88 20.22 33.59
CA LEU A 56 5.58 20.70 33.11
C LEU A 56 4.75 19.55 32.52
N ASN A 57 3.46 19.54 32.82
CA ASN A 57 2.54 18.58 32.23
C ASN A 57 2.36 18.89 30.72
N SER A 58 2.01 17.86 29.94
CA SER A 58 1.83 17.98 28.49
C SER A 58 0.67 18.91 28.10
N SER A 59 -0.28 19.18 29.00
CA SER A 59 -1.29 20.24 28.84
C SER A 59 -0.68 21.64 28.85
N ASP A 60 0.24 21.87 29.78
CA ASP A 60 0.79 23.20 30.08
C ASP A 60 1.76 23.61 28.98
N LEU A 61 2.54 22.64 28.48
CA LEU A 61 3.39 22.82 27.30
C LEU A 61 2.59 23.18 26.05
N ARG A 62 1.41 22.57 25.84
CA ARG A 62 0.53 22.92 24.69
C ARG A 62 -0.01 24.34 24.81
N GLN A 63 -0.27 24.80 26.03
CA GLN A 63 -0.76 26.16 26.29
C GLN A 63 0.32 27.20 26.00
N ILE A 64 1.57 26.94 26.42
CA ILE A 64 2.71 27.80 26.14
C ILE A 64 2.91 27.99 24.63
N TYR A 65 2.80 26.91 23.86
CA TYR A 65 2.96 26.93 22.40
C TYR A 65 1.69 27.29 21.62
N ALA A 66 0.57 27.60 22.29
CA ALA A 66 -0.71 27.80 21.61
C ALA A 66 -0.68 28.94 20.58
N ASN A 67 0.04 30.02 20.90
CA ASN A 67 0.07 31.26 20.10
C ASN A 67 1.25 31.35 19.12
N VAL A 68 2.09 30.32 19.05
CA VAL A 68 3.31 30.33 18.23
C VAL A 68 3.04 29.70 16.87
N THR A 69 3.34 30.44 15.80
CA THR A 69 3.38 29.91 14.44
C THR A 69 4.53 28.89 14.34
N HIS A 70 4.26 27.70 13.83
CA HIS A 70 5.22 26.57 13.74
C HIS A 70 5.75 26.06 15.10
N LYS A 71 4.84 25.57 15.97
CA LYS A 71 5.14 25.05 17.32
C LYS A 71 6.37 24.13 17.42
N SER A 72 6.62 23.31 16.40
CA SER A 72 7.70 22.31 16.38
C SER A 72 9.08 22.87 16.02
N CYS A 73 9.13 24.05 15.36
CA CYS A 73 10.35 24.59 14.73
C CYS A 73 10.71 25.99 15.21
N THR A 74 9.86 26.60 16.02
CA THR A 74 10.08 27.92 16.58
C THR A 74 10.69 27.83 17.97
N LEU A 75 11.86 28.45 18.12
CA LEU A 75 12.54 28.62 19.40
C LEU A 75 11.76 29.64 20.24
N LEU A 76 11.71 29.46 21.57
CA LEU A 76 11.10 30.46 22.46
C LEU A 76 12.19 31.34 23.07
N GLU A 77 11.95 32.64 23.15
CA GLU A 77 12.81 33.60 23.85
C GLU A 77 12.33 33.86 25.28
N GLY A 78 11.05 33.60 25.55
CA GLY A 78 10.32 34.04 26.74
C GLY A 78 9.11 33.15 27.02
N VAL A 79 8.71 32.99 28.28
CA VAL A 79 7.32 32.66 28.63
C VAL A 79 6.77 33.79 29.49
N VAL A 80 5.73 34.47 29.02
CA VAL A 80 5.07 35.57 29.74
C VAL A 80 3.60 35.21 29.89
N ASN A 81 3.08 35.26 31.13
CA ASN A 81 1.70 34.92 31.47
C ASN A 81 1.21 33.56 30.92
N GLY A 82 2.09 32.54 30.92
CA GLY A 82 1.76 31.20 30.41
C GLY A 82 1.74 31.07 28.89
N THR A 83 2.15 32.10 28.15
CA THR A 83 2.29 32.07 26.69
C THR A 83 3.76 32.22 26.27
N GLY A 84 4.19 31.43 25.30
CA GLY A 84 5.55 31.47 24.76
C GLY A 84 5.74 32.61 23.76
N ILE A 85 6.83 33.36 23.91
CA ILE A 85 7.27 34.38 22.96
C ILE A 85 8.26 33.73 21.99
N ALA A 86 7.96 33.77 20.70
CA ALA A 86 8.84 33.26 19.66
C ALA A 86 10.13 34.10 19.58
N ALA A 87 11.28 33.43 19.54
CA ALA A 87 12.56 34.09 19.35
C ALA A 87 12.68 34.66 17.94
N SER A 88 13.31 35.83 17.83
CA SER A 88 13.53 36.53 16.55
C SER A 88 14.50 35.82 15.60
N SER A 89 15.43 35.01 16.14
CA SER A 89 16.38 34.22 15.36
C SER A 89 16.91 33.03 16.18
N GLY A 90 17.26 31.93 15.52
CA GLY A 90 17.83 30.73 16.14
C GLY A 90 17.24 29.42 15.61
N HIS A 91 18.02 28.34 15.68
CA HIS A 91 17.57 26.99 15.31
C HIS A 91 17.34 26.16 16.57
N CYS A 92 16.25 25.38 16.61
CA CYS A 92 16.04 24.40 17.67
C CYS A 92 17.12 23.31 17.61
N GLN A 93 17.77 23.05 18.76
CA GLN A 93 18.77 21.97 18.89
C GLN A 93 18.22 20.75 19.65
N ASN A 94 17.25 20.97 20.54
CA ASN A 94 16.58 19.93 21.31
C ASN A 94 15.07 20.09 21.27
N TRP A 95 14.37 18.96 21.39
CA TRP A 95 12.93 18.86 21.28
C TRP A 95 12.39 17.96 22.39
N ILE A 96 11.25 18.32 22.97
CA ILE A 96 10.50 17.48 23.89
C ILE A 96 9.39 16.82 23.09
N PHE A 97 9.55 15.52 22.84
CA PHE A 97 8.56 14.71 22.16
C PHE A 97 7.58 14.15 23.19
N MET A 98 6.29 14.41 23.02
CA MET A 98 5.27 13.73 23.80
C MET A 98 4.91 12.42 23.07
N ARG A 99 5.12 11.31 23.80
CA ARG A 99 5.03 9.96 23.27
C ARG A 99 3.68 9.36 23.62
N GLU A 100 3.06 8.67 22.68
CA GLU A 100 1.86 7.91 23.00
C GLU A 100 2.26 6.67 23.81
N GLN A 101 1.81 6.59 25.07
CA GLN A 101 2.11 5.47 25.98
C GLN A 101 3.61 5.16 26.10
N GLY A 102 4.46 6.18 25.99
CA GLY A 102 5.92 6.03 26.11
C GLY A 102 6.61 5.50 24.85
N TYR A 103 5.89 5.22 23.75
CA TYR A 103 6.47 4.70 22.51
C TYR A 103 7.49 5.67 21.89
N GLU A 104 8.72 5.20 21.71
CA GLU A 104 9.78 5.88 21.00
C GLU A 104 9.78 5.47 19.52
N SER A 105 9.53 6.45 18.64
CA SER A 105 9.57 6.27 17.19
C SER A 105 10.90 6.72 16.60
N ILE A 106 11.18 6.28 15.37
CA ILE A 106 12.36 6.71 14.61
C ILE A 106 12.44 8.24 14.45
N THR A 107 11.30 8.91 14.26
CA THR A 107 11.25 10.36 14.10
C THR A 107 11.61 11.08 15.40
N THR A 108 11.20 10.52 16.55
CA THR A 108 11.55 11.07 17.87
C THR A 108 13.01 10.81 18.25
N GLU A 109 13.54 9.61 17.97
CA GLU A 109 14.92 9.26 18.33
C GLU A 109 15.94 9.99 17.45
N LEU A 110 15.75 10.01 16.13
CA LEU A 110 16.67 10.63 15.17
C LEU A 110 16.39 12.11 14.92
N LYS A 111 15.44 12.70 15.66
CA LYS A 111 15.05 14.11 15.59
C LYS A 111 14.72 14.56 14.15
N TRP A 112 13.93 13.77 13.42
CA TRP A 112 13.52 14.08 12.03
C TRP A 112 12.34 15.04 12.00
N VAL A 113 12.60 16.26 12.43
CA VAL A 113 11.63 17.37 12.51
C VAL A 113 12.14 18.55 11.68
N CYS A 114 11.27 19.52 11.40
CA CYS A 114 11.61 20.76 10.69
C CYS A 114 12.28 20.48 9.34
N ASP A 115 13.51 20.94 9.11
CA ASP A 115 14.24 20.76 7.85
C ASP A 115 14.44 19.28 7.49
N LYS A 116 14.52 18.40 8.49
CA LYS A 116 14.69 16.95 8.34
C LYS A 116 13.38 16.17 8.33
N SER A 117 12.22 16.84 8.36
CA SER A 117 10.90 16.19 8.38
C SER A 117 10.63 15.29 7.17
N HIS A 118 11.23 15.59 6.02
CA HIS A 118 11.07 14.82 4.80
C HIS A 118 11.78 13.45 4.83
N HIS A 119 12.72 13.21 5.76
CA HIS A 119 13.51 11.98 5.79
C HIS A 119 12.66 10.71 5.96
N SER A 120 11.61 10.76 6.80
CA SER A 120 10.69 9.62 6.97
C SER A 120 9.96 9.30 5.67
N ALA A 121 9.39 10.32 5.02
CA ALA A 121 8.66 10.16 3.76
C ALA A 121 9.57 9.61 2.64
N VAL A 122 10.76 10.19 2.48
CA VAL A 122 11.71 9.75 1.44
C VAL A 122 12.19 8.32 1.70
N GLY A 123 12.51 7.95 2.95
CA GLY A 123 12.91 6.58 3.27
C GLY A 123 11.79 5.56 3.00
N GLN A 124 10.52 5.93 3.21
CA GLN A 124 9.40 5.09 2.80
C GLN A 124 9.19 5.03 1.29
N SER A 125 9.50 6.09 0.53
CA SER A 125 9.54 6.01 -0.93
C SER A 125 10.59 5.00 -1.41
N PHE A 126 11.77 4.96 -0.78
CA PHE A 126 12.79 3.94 -1.08
C PHE A 126 12.31 2.52 -0.80
N PHE A 127 11.51 2.30 0.26
CA PHE A 127 10.87 1.02 0.52
C PHE A 127 9.95 0.58 -0.64
N PHE A 128 9.13 1.48 -1.17
CA PHE A 128 8.27 1.14 -2.31
C PHE A 128 9.04 0.95 -3.61
N ILE A 129 10.08 1.74 -3.87
CA ILE A 129 11.00 1.49 -4.99
C ILE A 129 11.61 0.10 -4.85
N GLY A 130 12.03 -0.27 -3.63
CA GLY A 130 12.46 -1.62 -3.29
C GLY A 130 11.41 -2.66 -3.63
N SER A 131 10.14 -2.44 -3.27
CA SER A 131 9.05 -3.39 -3.56
C SER A 131 8.85 -3.65 -5.06
N VAL A 132 8.93 -2.60 -5.88
CA VAL A 132 8.84 -2.72 -7.35
C VAL A 132 10.01 -3.54 -7.89
N VAL A 133 11.24 -3.19 -7.48
CA VAL A 133 12.45 -3.90 -7.89
C VAL A 133 12.42 -5.35 -7.44
N GLY A 134 12.00 -5.60 -6.20
CA GLY A 134 11.84 -6.93 -5.62
C GLY A 134 10.84 -7.77 -6.40
N THR A 135 9.68 -7.20 -6.75
CA THR A 135 8.65 -7.92 -7.52
C THR A 135 9.16 -8.36 -8.89
N VAL A 136 9.95 -7.52 -9.57
CA VAL A 136 10.57 -7.90 -10.86
C VAL A 136 11.65 -8.97 -10.67
N ILE A 137 12.55 -8.80 -9.69
CA ILE A 137 13.67 -9.71 -9.45
C ILE A 137 13.16 -11.08 -8.99
N PHE A 138 12.41 -11.11 -7.90
CA PHE A 138 11.90 -12.34 -7.31
C PHE A 138 10.77 -12.96 -8.11
N GLY A 139 9.99 -12.16 -8.85
CA GLY A 139 9.03 -12.67 -9.83
C GLY A 139 9.73 -13.51 -10.91
N ASN A 140 10.75 -12.95 -11.58
CA ASN A 140 11.54 -13.68 -12.57
C ASN A 140 12.30 -14.86 -11.93
N LEU A 141 12.82 -14.68 -10.72
CA LEU A 141 13.50 -15.76 -10.00
C LEU A 141 12.53 -16.92 -9.73
N SER A 142 11.29 -16.63 -9.34
CA SER A 142 10.27 -17.64 -9.05
C SER A 142 9.93 -18.51 -10.27
N ASP A 143 9.95 -17.93 -11.48
CA ASP A 143 9.76 -18.68 -12.71
C ASP A 143 10.96 -19.59 -13.03
N ARG A 144 12.16 -19.27 -12.54
CA ARG A 144 13.40 -20.02 -12.81
C ARG A 144 13.67 -21.12 -11.80
N ILE A 145 13.58 -20.80 -10.50
CA ILE A 145 13.97 -21.73 -9.42
C ILE A 145 12.79 -22.36 -8.69
N GLY A 146 11.57 -21.81 -8.83
CA GLY A 146 10.36 -22.27 -8.17
C GLY A 146 9.71 -21.18 -7.31
N ARG A 147 8.42 -21.33 -7.00
CA ARG A 147 7.65 -20.37 -6.21
C ARG A 147 8.11 -20.34 -4.76
N LEU A 148 8.37 -21.51 -4.17
CA LEU A 148 8.73 -21.64 -2.76
C LEU A 148 10.15 -21.09 -2.46
N PRO A 149 11.23 -21.44 -3.20
CA PRO A 149 12.55 -20.86 -2.98
C PRO A 149 12.58 -19.34 -3.18
N ALA A 150 11.85 -18.82 -4.17
CA ALA A 150 11.77 -17.37 -4.37
C ALA A 150 11.04 -16.67 -3.22
N LEU A 151 9.98 -17.28 -2.67
CA LEU A 151 9.31 -16.79 -1.46
C LEU A 151 10.28 -16.74 -0.27
N LEU A 152 11.07 -17.81 -0.05
CA LEU A 152 12.08 -17.84 1.02
C LEU A 152 13.08 -16.70 0.89
N LEU A 153 13.66 -16.53 -0.30
CA LEU A 153 14.66 -15.49 -0.54
C LEU A 153 14.08 -14.08 -0.39
N ALA A 154 12.84 -13.87 -0.86
CA ALA A 154 12.14 -12.60 -0.70
C ALA A 154 11.92 -12.28 0.79
N THR A 155 11.34 -13.21 1.55
CA THR A 155 11.08 -13.03 2.99
C THR A 155 12.37 -12.79 3.78
N LEU A 156 13.45 -13.53 3.48
CA LEU A 156 14.74 -13.33 4.13
C LEU A 156 15.37 -11.97 3.79
N ALA A 157 15.24 -11.51 2.53
CA ALA A 157 15.70 -10.18 2.15
C ALA A 157 14.95 -9.08 2.91
N GLY A 158 13.61 -9.20 3.02
CA GLY A 158 12.77 -8.28 3.78
C GLY A 158 13.16 -8.22 5.26
N ALA A 159 13.22 -9.38 5.91
CA ALA A 159 13.62 -9.51 7.31
C ALA A 159 15.03 -8.99 7.57
N SER A 160 15.97 -9.21 6.64
CA SER A 160 17.31 -8.66 6.72
C SER A 160 17.29 -7.13 6.64
N GLY A 161 16.48 -6.55 5.75
CA GLY A 161 16.31 -5.10 5.64
C GLY A 161 15.72 -4.46 6.89
N ASP A 162 14.70 -5.07 7.49
CA ASP A 162 14.09 -4.59 8.75
C ASP A 162 15.05 -4.72 9.92
N PHE A 163 15.76 -5.85 10.03
CA PHE A 163 16.80 -6.04 11.03
C PHE A 163 17.93 -5.01 10.87
N LEU A 164 18.41 -4.75 9.66
CA LEU A 164 19.40 -3.70 9.40
C LEU A 164 18.87 -2.31 9.78
N THR A 165 17.60 -2.03 9.50
CA THR A 165 16.95 -0.75 9.83
C THR A 165 16.99 -0.46 11.33
N SER A 166 16.92 -1.49 12.17
CA SER A 166 16.99 -1.36 13.63
C SER A 166 18.33 -0.85 14.17
N PHE A 167 19.41 -0.85 13.39
CA PHE A 167 20.75 -0.39 13.79
C PHE A 167 21.12 0.97 13.18
N VAL A 168 20.18 1.62 12.51
CA VAL A 168 20.47 2.85 11.77
C VAL A 168 20.52 4.08 12.68
N TYR A 169 21.48 4.97 12.42
CA TYR A 169 21.60 6.29 13.06
C TYR A 169 21.63 7.46 12.06
N GLY A 170 21.55 7.19 10.75
CA GLY A 170 21.69 8.19 9.70
C GLY A 170 20.76 7.92 8.52
N PHE A 171 20.41 8.98 7.79
CA PHE A 171 19.46 8.91 6.69
C PHE A 171 19.88 8.00 5.52
N PRO A 172 21.13 8.02 5.01
CA PRO A 172 21.50 7.17 3.87
C PRO A 172 21.36 5.68 4.15
N LEU A 173 21.80 5.24 5.33
CA LEU A 173 21.68 3.84 5.74
C LEU A 173 20.21 3.47 5.98
N PHE A 174 19.39 4.40 6.48
CA PHE A 174 17.95 4.21 6.64
C PHE A 174 17.28 3.99 5.29
N ALA A 175 17.55 4.86 4.31
CA ALA A 175 16.97 4.75 2.98
C ALA A 175 17.37 3.42 2.31
N PHE A 176 18.64 3.02 2.43
CA PHE A 176 19.13 1.75 1.90
C PHE A 176 18.49 0.54 2.59
N SER A 177 18.43 0.52 3.93
CA SER A 177 17.83 -0.60 4.67
C SER A 177 16.32 -0.72 4.40
N ARG A 178 15.63 0.41 4.25
CA ARG A 178 14.22 0.46 3.82
C ARG A 178 14.05 -0.05 2.40
N PHE A 179 14.93 0.29 1.46
CA PHE A 179 14.92 -0.29 0.12
C PHE A 179 15.05 -1.82 0.15
N VAL A 180 15.99 -2.35 0.93
CA VAL A 180 16.20 -3.81 1.08
C VAL A 180 14.97 -4.48 1.70
N SER A 181 14.40 -3.90 2.76
CA SER A 181 13.15 -4.36 3.37
C SER A 181 12.00 -4.38 2.34
N GLY A 182 11.95 -3.33 1.53
CA GLY A 182 10.99 -3.14 0.44
C GLY A 182 10.94 -4.31 -0.53
N LEU A 183 12.08 -4.90 -0.89
CA LEU A 183 12.19 -5.98 -1.88
C LEU A 183 11.23 -7.17 -1.60
N SER A 184 10.88 -7.41 -0.34
CA SER A 184 10.00 -8.51 0.04
C SER A 184 8.50 -8.21 -0.09
N THR A 185 8.09 -6.95 0.01
CA THR A 185 6.72 -6.59 0.44
C THR A 185 5.64 -7.16 -0.47
N ASP A 186 5.60 -6.71 -1.73
CA ASP A 186 4.57 -7.17 -2.66
C ASP A 186 4.87 -8.58 -3.19
N THR A 187 6.16 -8.91 -3.31
CA THR A 187 6.64 -10.23 -3.75
C THR A 187 6.11 -11.34 -2.85
N MET A 188 6.20 -11.17 -1.53
CA MET A 188 5.79 -12.20 -0.57
C MET A 188 4.28 -12.48 -0.68
N TYR A 189 3.47 -11.42 -0.74
CA TYR A 189 2.03 -11.54 -0.93
C TYR A 189 1.70 -12.27 -2.23
N TYR A 190 2.30 -11.84 -3.35
CA TYR A 190 2.04 -12.39 -4.67
C TYR A 190 2.47 -13.86 -4.82
N LEU A 191 3.68 -14.23 -4.38
CA LEU A 191 4.17 -15.61 -4.48
C LEU A 191 3.37 -16.57 -3.60
N MET A 192 3.01 -16.14 -2.39
CA MET A 192 2.14 -16.92 -1.52
C MET A 192 0.76 -17.11 -2.16
N TYR A 193 0.17 -16.05 -2.73
CA TYR A 193 -1.12 -16.12 -3.39
C TYR A 193 -1.11 -17.13 -4.55
N ILE A 194 -0.09 -17.10 -5.41
CA ILE A 194 0.06 -18.07 -6.51
C ILE A 194 0.15 -19.50 -5.97
N LEU A 195 1.02 -19.73 -4.98
CA LEU A 195 1.22 -21.06 -4.43
C LEU A 195 -0.10 -21.65 -3.92
N VAL A 196 -0.86 -20.86 -3.14
CA VAL A 196 -2.17 -21.28 -2.64
C VAL A 196 -3.18 -21.48 -3.78
N PHE A 197 -3.19 -20.58 -4.77
CA PHE A 197 -4.09 -20.67 -5.93
C PHE A 197 -3.90 -21.97 -6.73
N GLU A 198 -2.65 -22.38 -6.93
CA GLU A 198 -2.28 -23.56 -7.71
C GLU A 198 -2.68 -24.88 -7.03
N TYR A 199 -2.74 -24.90 -5.69
CA TYR A 199 -3.17 -26.07 -4.91
C TYR A 199 -4.68 -26.11 -4.62
N LEU A 200 -5.36 -24.98 -4.63
CA LEU A 200 -6.79 -24.93 -4.37
C LEU A 200 -7.61 -25.35 -5.61
N SER A 201 -8.59 -26.22 -5.37
CA SER A 201 -9.58 -26.57 -6.41
C SER A 201 -10.46 -25.36 -6.74
N PRO A 202 -10.95 -25.23 -7.99
CA PRO A 202 -11.75 -24.08 -8.42
C PRO A 202 -12.93 -23.76 -7.49
N LYS A 203 -13.59 -24.79 -6.93
CA LYS A 203 -14.72 -24.63 -6.00
C LYS A 203 -14.34 -24.02 -4.65
N ARG A 204 -13.09 -24.18 -4.21
CA ARG A 204 -12.61 -23.73 -2.89
C ARG A 204 -11.69 -22.51 -2.96
N ARG A 205 -11.26 -22.10 -4.16
CA ARG A 205 -10.37 -20.95 -4.38
C ARG A 205 -10.90 -19.67 -3.75
N THR A 206 -12.16 -19.32 -3.98
CA THR A 206 -12.73 -18.08 -3.45
C THR A 206 -12.71 -18.05 -1.93
N PHE A 207 -13.07 -19.16 -1.28
CA PHE A 207 -13.03 -19.25 0.19
C PHE A 207 -11.59 -19.18 0.72
N GLY A 208 -10.68 -19.98 0.17
CA GLY A 208 -9.30 -20.05 0.65
C GLY A 208 -8.51 -18.76 0.41
N LEU A 209 -8.61 -18.16 -0.79
CA LEU A 209 -7.83 -16.99 -1.15
C LEU A 209 -8.39 -15.69 -0.58
N ASN A 210 -9.71 -15.57 -0.35
CA ASN A 210 -10.28 -14.34 0.19
C ASN A 210 -10.43 -14.41 1.72
N ILE A 211 -11.00 -15.49 2.28
CA ILE A 211 -11.33 -15.50 3.71
C ILE A 211 -10.12 -15.83 4.58
N ILE A 212 -9.39 -16.90 4.26
CA ILE A 212 -8.23 -17.32 5.08
C ILE A 212 -7.14 -16.26 5.01
N LEU A 213 -6.85 -15.75 3.81
CA LEU A 213 -5.87 -14.69 3.62
C LEU A 213 -6.29 -13.39 4.33
N ALA A 214 -7.54 -12.96 4.16
CA ALA A 214 -8.04 -11.77 4.85
C ALA A 214 -7.99 -11.92 6.38
N PHE A 215 -8.24 -13.12 6.92
CA PHE A 215 -8.15 -13.37 8.35
C PHE A 215 -6.72 -13.16 8.88
N PHE A 216 -5.73 -13.83 8.30
CA PHE A 216 -4.34 -13.68 8.76
C PHE A 216 -3.79 -12.28 8.51
N TYR A 217 -4.16 -11.66 7.39
CA TYR A 217 -3.76 -10.29 7.07
C TYR A 217 -4.39 -9.29 8.06
N CYS A 218 -5.70 -9.38 8.30
CA CYS A 218 -6.41 -8.59 9.29
C CYS A 218 -5.80 -8.75 10.69
N PHE A 219 -5.54 -9.99 11.11
CA PHE A 219 -4.94 -10.28 12.40
C PHE A 219 -3.57 -9.62 12.55
N GLY A 220 -2.70 -9.72 11.54
CA GLY A 220 -1.39 -9.06 11.53
C GLY A 220 -1.49 -7.54 11.62
N LEU A 221 -2.36 -6.93 10.81
CA LEU A 221 -2.57 -5.48 10.82
C LEU A 221 -3.17 -4.98 12.13
N MET A 222 -4.09 -5.73 12.74
CA MET A 222 -4.73 -5.37 13.99
C MET A 222 -3.74 -5.44 15.16
N THR A 223 -2.94 -6.50 15.24
CA THR A 223 -2.03 -6.78 16.37
C THR A 223 -0.75 -5.96 16.32
N SER A 224 -0.25 -5.66 15.13
CA SER A 224 1.02 -4.96 14.91
C SER A 224 1.16 -3.61 15.67
N PRO A 225 0.19 -2.68 15.61
CA PRO A 225 0.25 -1.43 16.38
C PRO A 225 0.34 -1.63 17.89
N TRP A 226 -0.38 -2.64 18.42
CA TRP A 226 -0.36 -2.96 19.85
C TRP A 226 0.97 -3.57 20.29
N LEU A 227 1.57 -4.41 19.45
CA LEU A 227 2.92 -4.94 19.70
C LEU A 227 3.96 -3.80 19.72
N ALA A 228 3.85 -2.82 18.81
CA ALA A 228 4.73 -1.66 18.81
C ALA A 228 4.63 -0.87 20.12
N ILE A 229 3.41 -0.57 20.58
CA ILE A 229 3.17 0.10 21.86
C ILE A 229 3.69 -0.73 23.04
N TRP A 230 3.39 -2.03 23.08
CA TRP A 230 3.78 -2.91 24.19
C TRP A 230 5.30 -3.00 24.35
N ILE A 231 6.03 -3.03 23.24
CA ILE A 231 7.50 -3.04 23.24
C ILE A 231 8.07 -1.65 23.57
N GLY A 232 7.37 -0.58 23.20
CA GLY A 232 7.73 0.79 23.54
C GLY A 232 8.87 1.41 22.73
N ASN A 233 9.57 0.64 21.89
CA ASN A 233 10.69 1.14 21.08
C ASN A 233 10.69 0.52 19.67
N TRP A 234 10.82 1.37 18.65
CA TRP A 234 10.75 0.97 17.24
C TRP A 234 11.86 0.00 16.80
N ARG A 235 13.08 0.08 17.39
CA ARG A 235 14.19 -0.83 17.05
C ARG A 235 13.89 -2.25 17.50
N HIS A 236 13.45 -2.40 18.76
CA HIS A 236 13.07 -3.68 19.33
C HIS A 236 11.83 -4.26 18.64
N TYR A 237 10.89 -3.42 18.22
CA TYR A 237 9.75 -3.84 17.40
C TYR A 237 10.20 -4.43 16.06
N LEU A 238 11.20 -3.83 15.39
CA LEU A 238 11.77 -4.39 14.15
C LEU A 238 12.47 -5.73 14.39
N TRP A 239 13.11 -5.93 15.55
CA TRP A 239 13.65 -7.26 15.92
C TRP A 239 12.54 -8.29 16.05
N LEU A 240 11.46 -7.95 16.76
CA LEU A 240 10.30 -8.84 16.90
C LEU A 240 9.63 -9.13 15.56
N ALA A 241 9.60 -8.18 14.62
CA ALA A 241 9.07 -8.39 13.29
C ALA A 241 10.00 -9.28 12.43
N SER A 242 11.32 -9.12 12.57
CA SER A 242 12.31 -9.76 11.69
C SER A 242 12.69 -11.18 12.12
N LEU A 243 12.85 -11.44 13.42
CA LEU A 243 13.34 -12.74 13.91
C LEU A 243 12.39 -13.91 13.63
N PRO A 244 11.06 -13.78 13.82
CA PRO A 244 10.12 -14.85 13.45
C PRO A 244 10.10 -15.15 11.96
N ALA A 245 10.53 -14.23 11.10
CA ALA A 245 10.61 -14.46 9.67
C ALA A 245 11.62 -15.57 9.31
N LEU A 246 12.59 -15.90 10.19
CA LEU A 246 13.45 -17.08 10.03
C LEU A 246 12.66 -18.39 10.04
N GLY A 247 11.46 -18.41 10.61
CA GLY A 247 10.54 -19.54 10.54
C GLY A 247 10.16 -19.92 9.11
N VAL A 248 10.32 -19.01 8.15
CA VAL A 248 10.13 -19.31 6.72
C VAL A 248 11.06 -20.43 6.25
N LEU A 249 12.25 -20.59 6.84
CA LEU A 249 13.19 -21.67 6.51
C LEU A 249 12.62 -23.06 6.78
N ALA A 250 11.61 -23.17 7.64
CA ALA A 250 10.91 -24.43 7.89
C ALA A 250 9.83 -24.74 6.84
N TYR A 251 9.44 -23.80 5.98
CA TYR A 251 8.37 -23.99 4.99
C TYR A 251 8.60 -25.19 4.06
N PRO A 252 9.83 -25.47 3.55
CA PRO A 252 10.09 -26.66 2.75
C PRO A 252 9.78 -28.00 3.44
N LEU A 253 9.67 -28.02 4.77
CA LEU A 253 9.29 -29.22 5.54
C LEU A 253 7.78 -29.46 5.55
N PHE A 254 6.98 -28.40 5.38
CA PHE A 254 5.53 -28.44 5.51
C PHE A 254 4.79 -28.21 4.21
N ILE A 255 5.45 -27.65 3.20
CA ILE A 255 4.83 -27.19 1.96
C ILE A 255 5.64 -27.71 0.78
N CYS A 256 4.92 -28.27 -0.20
CA CYS A 256 5.50 -28.68 -1.46
C CYS A 256 5.63 -27.50 -2.44
N GLU A 257 6.61 -27.60 -3.33
CA GLU A 257 6.70 -26.69 -4.47
C GLU A 257 5.53 -26.91 -5.42
N SER A 258 5.06 -25.83 -6.05
CA SER A 258 3.96 -25.83 -7.01
C SER A 258 4.01 -27.00 -8.00
N ALA A 259 2.98 -27.84 -7.93
CA ALA A 259 2.80 -28.93 -8.88
C ALA A 259 2.67 -28.40 -10.31
N GLN A 260 1.98 -27.28 -10.52
CA GLN A 260 1.84 -26.67 -11.84
C GLN A 260 3.19 -26.20 -12.38
N TRP A 261 3.97 -25.48 -11.58
CA TRP A 261 5.30 -25.03 -11.99
C TRP A 261 6.21 -26.22 -12.33
N LEU A 262 6.22 -27.27 -11.50
CA LEU A 262 7.00 -28.49 -11.76
C LEU A 262 6.64 -29.15 -13.09
N LEU A 263 5.35 -29.20 -13.44
CA LEU A 263 4.88 -29.72 -14.72
C LEU A 263 5.36 -28.85 -15.89
N THR A 264 5.30 -27.52 -15.78
CA THR A 264 5.82 -26.62 -16.84
C THR A 264 7.33 -26.76 -17.05
N LYS A 265 8.08 -27.14 -16.01
CA LYS A 265 9.52 -27.44 -16.07
C LYS A 265 9.82 -28.89 -16.45
N LYS A 266 8.80 -29.67 -16.82
CA LYS A 266 8.92 -31.10 -17.17
C LYS A 266 9.51 -31.97 -16.05
N ARG A 267 9.37 -31.54 -14.79
CA ARG A 267 9.82 -32.27 -13.59
C ARG A 267 8.69 -33.12 -13.03
N TYR A 268 8.21 -34.07 -13.83
CA TYR A 268 6.99 -34.83 -13.57
C TYR A 268 7.07 -35.67 -12.28
N GLU A 269 8.21 -36.29 -12.02
CA GLU A 269 8.41 -37.17 -10.87
C GLU A 269 8.29 -36.40 -9.56
N ARG A 270 8.87 -35.19 -9.50
CA ARG A 270 8.74 -34.30 -8.33
C ARG A 270 7.30 -33.80 -8.17
N ALA A 271 6.59 -33.51 -9.26
CA ALA A 271 5.19 -33.11 -9.20
C ALA A 271 4.33 -34.23 -8.60
N VAL A 272 4.52 -35.48 -9.04
CA VAL A 272 3.82 -36.65 -8.50
C VAL A 272 4.14 -36.86 -7.02
N GLN A 273 5.41 -36.75 -6.61
CA GLN A 273 5.80 -36.84 -5.20
C GLN A 273 5.06 -35.81 -4.33
N CYS A 274 4.98 -34.56 -4.80
CA CYS A 274 4.25 -33.50 -4.11
C CYS A 274 2.76 -33.82 -4.00
N LEU A 275 2.13 -34.27 -5.09
CA LEU A 275 0.71 -34.62 -5.07
C LEU A 275 0.41 -35.84 -4.20
N LYS A 276 1.27 -36.87 -4.18
CA LYS A 276 1.16 -38.01 -3.26
C LYS A 276 1.25 -37.57 -1.80
N TRP A 277 2.17 -36.67 -1.48
CA TRP A 277 2.29 -36.10 -0.14
C TRP A 277 1.03 -35.34 0.28
N VAL A 278 0.48 -34.49 -0.61
CA VAL A 278 -0.77 -33.76 -0.37
C VAL A 278 -1.97 -34.71 -0.23
N ALA A 279 -2.05 -35.78 -1.04
CA ALA A 279 -3.10 -36.79 -0.93
C ALA A 279 -3.04 -37.51 0.42
N LYS A 280 -1.84 -37.91 0.86
CA LYS A 280 -1.61 -38.53 2.18
C LYS A 280 -2.00 -37.59 3.32
N PHE A 281 -1.60 -36.31 3.25
CA PHE A 281 -1.95 -35.32 4.26
C PHE A 281 -3.47 -35.12 4.37
N ASN A 282 -4.17 -35.15 3.24
CA ASN A 282 -5.64 -35.05 3.19
C ASN A 282 -6.38 -36.37 3.48
N GLY A 283 -5.66 -37.46 3.83
CA GLY A 283 -6.26 -38.77 4.07
C GLY A 283 -6.92 -39.39 2.84
N ARG A 284 -6.47 -39.02 1.63
CA ARG A 284 -6.99 -39.55 0.36
C ARG A 284 -6.05 -40.62 -0.18
N GLN A 285 -6.61 -41.79 -0.46
CA GLN A 285 -5.93 -42.84 -1.23
C GLN A 285 -6.19 -42.62 -2.71
N VAL A 286 -5.12 -42.54 -3.50
CA VAL A 286 -5.17 -42.39 -4.96
C VAL A 286 -4.27 -43.47 -5.53
N GLU A 287 -4.79 -44.27 -6.45
CA GLU A 287 -4.01 -45.34 -7.08
C GLU A 287 -2.83 -44.78 -7.89
N ASP A 288 -1.73 -45.54 -7.93
CA ASP A 288 -0.53 -45.14 -8.67
C ASP A 288 -0.78 -45.02 -10.19
N SER A 289 -1.70 -45.81 -10.72
CA SER A 289 -2.17 -45.76 -12.12
C SER A 289 -2.66 -44.37 -12.54
N VAL A 290 -3.34 -43.65 -11.63
CA VAL A 290 -3.87 -42.30 -11.88
C VAL A 290 -2.73 -41.29 -12.02
N PHE A 291 -1.65 -41.45 -11.25
CA PHE A 291 -0.48 -40.59 -11.37
C PHE A 291 0.27 -40.83 -12.69
N ASP A 292 0.34 -42.08 -13.14
CA ASP A 292 0.97 -42.42 -14.41
C ASP A 292 0.17 -41.86 -15.60
N GLU A 293 -1.15 -42.00 -15.58
CA GLU A 293 -2.04 -41.39 -16.57
C GLU A 293 -1.94 -39.86 -16.57
N PHE A 294 -1.89 -39.25 -15.38
CA PHE A 294 -1.69 -37.81 -15.22
C PHE A 294 -0.37 -37.35 -15.85
N VAL A 295 0.74 -38.05 -15.60
CA VAL A 295 2.04 -37.72 -16.21
C VAL A 295 2.00 -37.87 -17.73
N LYS A 296 1.36 -38.93 -18.24
CA LYS A 296 1.19 -39.15 -19.67
C LYS A 296 0.42 -38.00 -20.33
N TYR A 297 -0.73 -37.62 -19.76
CA TYR A 297 -1.54 -36.50 -20.24
C TYR A 297 -0.73 -35.18 -20.33
N TYR A 298 0.00 -34.81 -19.27
CA TYR A 298 0.79 -33.56 -19.28
C TYR A 298 2.01 -33.62 -20.20
N ARG A 299 2.55 -34.81 -20.47
CA ARG A 299 3.63 -35.01 -21.44
C ARG A 299 3.13 -34.81 -22.87
N GLU A 300 1.97 -35.38 -23.19
CA GLU A 300 1.31 -35.20 -24.50
C GLU A 300 0.91 -33.74 -24.71
N LYS A 301 0.23 -33.14 -23.72
CA LYS A 301 -0.17 -31.73 -23.75
C LYS A 301 1.03 -30.79 -23.90
N GLY A 302 2.13 -31.02 -23.19
CA GLY A 302 3.33 -30.19 -23.32
C GLY A 302 3.98 -30.27 -24.72
N ASN A 303 3.83 -31.40 -25.41
CA ASN A 303 4.29 -31.55 -26.79
C ASN A 303 3.35 -30.90 -27.81
N GLU A 304 2.04 -30.83 -27.52
CA GLU A 304 1.07 -30.07 -28.31
C GLU A 304 1.23 -28.57 -28.13
N GLU A 305 1.44 -28.08 -26.91
CA GLU A 305 1.70 -26.67 -26.62
C GLU A 305 2.95 -26.16 -27.35
N LEU A 306 4.01 -26.96 -27.43
CA LEU A 306 5.21 -26.64 -28.24
C LEU A 306 4.91 -26.51 -29.75
N LYS A 307 3.84 -27.15 -30.23
CA LYS A 307 3.37 -27.05 -31.62
C LYS A 307 2.36 -25.92 -31.82
N LEU A 308 1.67 -25.51 -30.76
CA LEU A 308 0.57 -24.53 -30.75
C LEU A 308 0.97 -23.15 -30.26
N THR A 309 2.17 -22.95 -29.68
CA THR A 309 2.70 -21.61 -29.44
C THR A 309 2.91 -20.94 -30.80
N SER A 310 1.86 -20.30 -31.31
CA SER A 310 2.00 -19.24 -32.28
C SER A 310 2.82 -18.15 -31.59
N ASP A 311 3.81 -17.60 -32.30
CA ASP A 311 4.65 -16.49 -31.81
C ASP A 311 3.82 -15.20 -31.53
N GLU A 312 2.49 -15.27 -31.72
CA GLU A 312 1.54 -14.17 -31.63
C GLU A 312 0.93 -14.00 -30.22
N ASP A 313 0.76 -15.10 -29.47
CA ASP A 313 0.11 -15.11 -28.14
C ASP A 313 1.09 -14.66 -27.03
N THR A 314 1.43 -13.38 -27.07
CA THR A 314 2.28 -12.71 -26.08
C THR A 314 1.52 -11.58 -25.37
N PHE A 315 2.02 -11.13 -24.22
CA PHE A 315 1.47 -9.94 -23.55
C PHE A 315 1.48 -8.72 -24.48
N MET A 316 2.53 -8.57 -25.31
CA MET A 316 2.58 -7.52 -26.31
C MET A 316 1.55 -7.72 -27.43
N GLY A 317 1.21 -8.97 -27.74
CA GLY A 317 0.13 -9.34 -28.66
C GLY A 317 -1.23 -8.74 -28.27
N MET A 318 -1.50 -8.55 -26.98
CA MET A 318 -2.75 -7.92 -26.50
C MET A 318 -2.92 -6.46 -26.95
N PHE A 319 -1.84 -5.79 -27.34
CA PHE A 319 -1.89 -4.42 -27.86
C PHE A 319 -2.07 -4.34 -29.37
N ARG A 320 -2.06 -5.48 -30.10
CA ARG A 320 -2.19 -5.49 -31.56
C ARG A 320 -3.61 -5.23 -32.02
N THR A 321 -4.60 -5.86 -31.38
CA THR A 321 -6.01 -5.75 -31.78
C THR A 321 -6.72 -4.60 -31.05
N PRO A 322 -7.63 -3.86 -31.72
CA PRO A 322 -8.13 -2.58 -31.23
C PRO A 322 -8.99 -2.70 -29.95
N HIS A 323 -9.85 -3.71 -29.84
CA HIS A 323 -10.73 -3.84 -28.67
C HIS A 323 -9.95 -4.36 -27.45
N LEU A 324 -9.12 -5.38 -27.64
CA LEU A 324 -8.27 -5.93 -26.58
C LEU A 324 -7.22 -4.91 -26.11
N ARG A 325 -6.67 -4.09 -27.01
CA ARG A 325 -5.78 -2.98 -26.63
C ARG A 325 -6.47 -1.99 -25.71
N ARG A 326 -7.69 -1.55 -26.05
CA ARG A 326 -8.46 -0.63 -25.19
C ARG A 326 -8.74 -1.26 -23.84
N CYS A 327 -9.13 -2.54 -23.82
CA CYS A 327 -9.38 -3.29 -22.58
C CYS A 327 -8.13 -3.41 -21.71
N THR A 328 -6.98 -3.74 -22.31
CA THR A 328 -5.69 -3.88 -21.63
C THR A 328 -5.23 -2.53 -21.04
N LEU A 329 -5.36 -1.44 -21.79
CA LEU A 329 -5.06 -0.09 -21.30
C LEU A 329 -5.97 0.31 -20.13
N SER A 330 -7.27 0.00 -20.22
CA SER A 330 -8.22 0.21 -19.13
C SER A 330 -7.83 -0.58 -17.88
N LEU A 331 -7.42 -1.85 -18.01
CA LEU A 331 -6.95 -2.67 -16.89
C LEU A 331 -5.67 -2.14 -16.25
N LEU A 332 -4.69 -1.69 -17.06
CA LEU A 332 -3.45 -1.10 -16.57
C LEU A 332 -3.71 0.18 -15.77
N LEU A 333 -4.51 1.09 -16.33
CA LEU A 333 -4.83 2.35 -15.66
C LEU A 333 -5.67 2.12 -14.39
N LYS A 334 -6.60 1.17 -14.42
CA LYS A 334 -7.39 0.79 -13.25
C LYS A 334 -6.52 0.20 -12.15
N SER A 335 -5.55 -0.64 -12.51
CA SER A 335 -4.60 -1.21 -11.55
C SER A 335 -3.82 -0.12 -10.83
N VAL A 336 -3.31 0.89 -11.55
CA VAL A 336 -2.65 2.07 -10.95
C VAL A 336 -3.57 2.83 -10.01
N ILE A 337 -4.81 3.11 -10.44
CA ILE A 337 -5.78 3.85 -9.64
C ILE A 337 -6.10 3.09 -8.34
N ILE A 338 -6.36 1.78 -8.44
CA ILE A 338 -6.83 1.02 -7.29
C ILE A 338 -5.71 0.78 -6.28
N THR A 339 -4.49 0.47 -6.71
CA THR A 339 -3.36 0.23 -5.81
C THR A 339 -3.00 1.50 -5.08
N LEU A 340 -2.92 2.62 -5.80
CA LEU A 340 -2.64 3.92 -5.20
C LEU A 340 -3.74 4.34 -4.21
N SER A 341 -5.01 4.20 -4.60
CA SER A 341 -6.15 4.52 -3.72
C SER A 341 -6.16 3.65 -2.47
N TYR A 342 -5.93 2.35 -2.65
CA TYR A 342 -5.85 1.38 -1.57
C TYR A 342 -4.73 1.75 -0.60
N ASP A 343 -3.49 1.92 -1.06
CA ASP A 343 -2.37 2.20 -0.16
C ASP A 343 -2.47 3.59 0.51
N VAL A 344 -2.95 4.63 -0.18
CA VAL A 344 -3.13 5.96 0.44
C VAL A 344 -4.17 5.91 1.56
N ILE A 345 -5.36 5.34 1.31
CA ILE A 345 -6.42 5.25 2.33
C ILE A 345 -5.96 4.38 3.50
N ASN A 346 -5.25 3.28 3.23
CA ASN A 346 -4.73 2.37 4.26
C ASN A 346 -3.56 2.94 5.06
N ARG A 347 -2.92 4.04 4.65
CA ARG A 347 -1.75 4.61 5.33
C ARG A 347 -1.99 6.02 5.87
N ASN A 348 -3.03 6.71 5.40
CA ASN A 348 -3.39 8.04 5.86
C ASN A 348 -4.18 8.00 7.20
N MET A 349 -3.48 7.81 8.31
CA MET A 349 -4.11 7.64 9.64
C MET A 349 -3.67 8.67 10.69
N GLU A 350 -2.80 9.59 10.31
CA GLU A 350 -2.36 10.67 11.18
C GLU A 350 -3.35 11.84 11.12
N GLY A 351 -3.48 12.61 12.20
CA GLY A 351 -4.23 13.88 12.15
C GLY A 351 -5.74 13.81 12.43
N LEU A 352 -6.26 12.66 12.87
CA LEU A 352 -7.70 12.38 12.91
C LEU A 352 -8.32 12.38 14.30
N GLY A 353 -7.68 13.08 15.26
CA GLY A 353 -8.17 13.23 16.64
C GLY A 353 -8.11 11.97 17.51
N THR A 354 -7.82 10.81 16.91
CA THR A 354 -7.56 9.54 17.62
C THR A 354 -6.09 9.15 17.50
N SER A 355 -5.62 8.32 18.43
CA SER A 355 -4.38 7.56 18.28
C SER A 355 -4.28 6.87 16.90
N PRO A 356 -3.20 7.10 16.14
CA PRO A 356 -2.96 6.39 14.88
C PRO A 356 -2.90 4.87 15.08
N PHE A 357 -2.36 4.39 16.20
CA PHE A 357 -2.28 2.96 16.51
C PHE A 357 -3.68 2.35 16.65
N LYS A 358 -4.55 2.98 17.44
CA LYS A 358 -5.94 2.51 17.63
C LYS A 358 -6.74 2.57 16.35
N LEU A 359 -6.63 3.69 15.62
CA LEU A 359 -7.35 3.89 14.37
C LEU A 359 -6.93 2.84 13.32
N PHE A 360 -5.63 2.56 13.21
CA PHE A 360 -5.10 1.53 12.31
C PHE A 360 -5.63 0.16 12.66
N SER A 361 -5.58 -0.23 13.94
CA SER A 361 -6.08 -1.53 14.36
C SER A 361 -7.58 -1.68 14.11
N TYR A 362 -8.40 -0.73 14.56
CA TYR A 362 -9.85 -0.86 14.45
C TYR A 362 -10.35 -0.80 13.01
N THR A 363 -9.78 0.08 12.18
CA THR A 363 -10.21 0.17 10.78
C THR A 363 -9.67 -0.99 9.92
N SER A 364 -8.67 -1.74 10.39
CA SER A 364 -8.19 -2.96 9.72
C SER A 364 -9.15 -4.14 9.88
N ILE A 365 -10.17 -4.07 10.74
CA ILE A 365 -11.20 -5.12 10.80
C ILE A 365 -11.96 -5.29 9.46
N ASN A 366 -12.00 -4.23 8.65
CA ASN A 366 -12.77 -4.16 7.41
C ASN A 366 -12.35 -5.16 6.33
N TYR A 367 -11.14 -5.75 6.41
CA TYR A 367 -10.70 -6.81 5.50
C TYR A 367 -11.60 -8.06 5.59
N LEU A 368 -12.08 -8.40 6.79
CA LEU A 368 -12.95 -9.55 7.00
C LEU A 368 -14.34 -9.35 6.34
N PRO A 369 -15.10 -8.28 6.64
CA PRO A 369 -16.33 -7.96 5.92
C PRO A 369 -16.14 -7.85 4.41
N ALA A 370 -15.03 -7.26 3.93
CA ALA A 370 -14.76 -7.12 2.51
C ALA A 370 -14.68 -8.48 1.80
N GLY A 371 -13.91 -9.43 2.36
CA GLY A 371 -13.81 -10.79 1.83
C GLY A 371 -15.16 -11.54 1.83
N TRP A 372 -15.98 -11.35 2.87
CA TRP A 372 -17.33 -11.92 2.92
C TRP A 372 -18.26 -11.34 1.85
N THR A 373 -18.23 -10.02 1.68
CA THR A 373 -19.03 -9.32 0.67
C THR A 373 -18.72 -9.84 -0.73
N ILE A 374 -17.44 -10.05 -1.04
CA ILE A 374 -16.99 -10.64 -2.30
C ILE A 374 -17.53 -12.07 -2.46
N LEU A 375 -17.37 -12.91 -1.44
CA LEU A 375 -17.84 -14.29 -1.47
C LEU A 375 -19.36 -14.40 -1.73
N LEU A 376 -20.16 -13.52 -1.09
CA LEU A 376 -21.62 -13.59 -1.13
C LEU A 376 -22.23 -12.89 -2.36
N LEU A 377 -21.68 -11.76 -2.77
CA LEU A 377 -22.34 -10.87 -3.75
C LEU A 377 -21.75 -10.96 -5.15
N GLN A 378 -20.47 -11.30 -5.32
CA GLN A 378 -19.81 -11.21 -6.62
C GLN A 378 -20.36 -12.18 -7.68
N ASN A 379 -20.89 -13.33 -7.25
CA ASN A 379 -21.56 -14.28 -8.14
C ASN A 379 -22.99 -13.87 -8.54
N ASN A 380 -23.61 -12.95 -7.79
CA ASN A 380 -24.98 -12.49 -8.06
C ASN A 380 -25.00 -11.14 -8.79
N ILE A 381 -24.18 -10.18 -8.35
CA ILE A 381 -24.10 -8.82 -8.90
C ILE A 381 -23.28 -8.80 -10.20
N GLY A 382 -22.33 -9.74 -10.35
CA GLY A 382 -21.36 -9.74 -11.44
C GLY A 382 -20.07 -9.03 -11.05
N ARG A 383 -19.01 -9.26 -11.82
CA ARG A 383 -17.65 -8.79 -11.49
C ARG A 383 -17.54 -7.29 -11.74
N LYS A 384 -18.13 -6.84 -12.85
CA LYS A 384 -18.14 -5.43 -13.23
C LYS A 384 -19.01 -4.60 -12.30
N GLY A 385 -20.20 -5.10 -11.96
CA GLY A 385 -21.12 -4.45 -11.03
C GLY A 385 -20.47 -4.24 -9.65
N MET A 386 -19.81 -5.27 -9.12
CA MET A 386 -19.06 -5.18 -7.86
C MET A 386 -17.90 -4.18 -7.94
N ALA A 387 -17.05 -4.29 -8.97
CA ALA A 387 -15.87 -3.42 -9.10
C ALA A 387 -16.28 -1.94 -9.28
N CYS A 388 -17.27 -1.66 -10.12
CA CYS A 388 -17.78 -0.31 -10.36
C CYS A 388 -18.51 0.25 -9.13
N GLY A 389 -19.44 -0.52 -8.56
CA GLY A 389 -20.23 -0.11 -7.40
C GLY A 389 -19.36 0.18 -6.18
N ALA A 390 -18.37 -0.67 -5.90
CA ALA A 390 -17.45 -0.47 -4.79
C ALA A 390 -16.57 0.79 -4.95
N LEU A 391 -16.07 1.08 -6.17
CA LEU A 391 -15.32 2.33 -6.43
C LEU A 391 -16.19 3.57 -6.31
N LEU A 392 -17.42 3.54 -6.84
CA LEU A 392 -18.35 4.68 -6.74
C LEU A 392 -18.73 4.97 -5.30
N VAL A 393 -19.21 3.95 -4.57
CA VAL A 393 -19.63 4.10 -3.17
C VAL A 393 -18.43 4.45 -2.29
N GLY A 394 -17.30 3.78 -2.45
CA GLY A 394 -16.06 4.10 -1.73
C GLY A 394 -15.54 5.51 -2.03
N GLY A 395 -15.63 5.96 -3.28
CA GLY A 395 -15.25 7.31 -3.71
C GLY A 395 -16.15 8.39 -3.10
N ILE A 396 -17.47 8.16 -3.05
CA ILE A 396 -18.43 9.04 -2.35
C ILE A 396 -18.08 9.12 -0.86
N ILE A 397 -17.93 7.98 -0.19
CA ILE A 397 -17.60 7.93 1.24
C ILE A 397 -16.28 8.65 1.53
N THR A 398 -15.25 8.43 0.70
CA THR A 398 -13.94 9.08 0.85
C THR A 398 -14.02 10.59 0.59
N THR A 399 -14.85 11.04 -0.35
CA THR A 399 -15.12 12.47 -0.59
C THR A 399 -15.80 13.11 0.60
N VAL A 400 -16.85 12.47 1.13
CA VAL A 400 -17.54 12.94 2.35
C VAL A 400 -16.57 12.97 3.52
N THR A 401 -15.72 11.95 3.68
CA THR A 401 -14.68 11.92 4.72
C THR A 401 -13.73 13.11 4.60
N GLY A 402 -13.26 13.43 3.39
CA GLY A 402 -12.44 14.61 3.14
C GLY A 402 -13.16 15.90 3.53
N PHE A 403 -14.43 16.05 3.16
CA PHE A 403 -15.23 17.20 3.57
C PHE A 403 -15.39 17.30 5.09
N LEU A 404 -15.67 16.19 5.78
CA LEU A 404 -15.77 16.17 7.25
C LEU A 404 -14.45 16.56 7.92
N ILE A 405 -13.31 16.12 7.40
CA ILE A 405 -11.97 16.53 7.90
C ILE A 405 -11.75 18.05 7.71
N ALA A 406 -12.38 18.67 6.72
CA ALA A 406 -12.24 20.10 6.45
C ALA A 406 -13.01 20.97 7.46
N PHE A 407 -14.21 20.54 7.86
CA PHE A 407 -15.16 21.37 8.62
C PHE A 407 -15.30 20.98 10.09
N LEU A 408 -14.99 19.74 10.46
CA LEU A 408 -15.12 19.27 11.83
C LEU A 408 -13.78 19.32 12.56
N ASP A 409 -13.82 19.65 13.85
CA ASP A 409 -12.67 19.41 14.73
C ASP A 409 -12.49 17.88 14.88
N PRO A 410 -11.32 17.32 14.49
CA PRO A 410 -11.06 15.90 14.62
C PRO A 410 -11.17 15.37 16.05
N LYS A 411 -10.92 16.19 17.08
CA LYS A 411 -10.93 15.74 18.48
C LYS A 411 -12.34 15.47 19.00
N GLU A 412 -13.29 16.34 18.64
CA GLU A 412 -14.68 16.20 19.07
C GLU A 412 -15.41 15.11 18.27
N ASN A 413 -15.05 14.94 16.99
CA ASN A 413 -15.73 14.06 16.04
C ASN A 413 -14.93 12.80 15.70
N ALA A 414 -14.02 12.39 16.58
CA ALA A 414 -13.04 11.34 16.34
C ALA A 414 -13.68 9.98 15.95
N LEU A 415 -14.78 9.60 16.63
CA LEU A 415 -15.51 8.37 16.33
C LEU A 415 -16.15 8.39 14.93
N LEU A 416 -16.79 9.51 14.57
CA LEU A 416 -17.41 9.69 13.26
C LEU A 416 -16.37 9.57 12.15
N LEU A 417 -15.24 10.27 12.28
CA LEU A 417 -14.14 10.20 11.32
C LEU A 417 -13.58 8.77 11.21
N ALA A 418 -13.40 8.06 12.34
CA ALA A 418 -12.92 6.69 12.34
C ALA A 418 -13.86 5.74 11.59
N VAL A 419 -15.17 5.86 11.80
CA VAL A 419 -16.18 5.06 11.07
C VAL A 419 -16.14 5.36 9.58
N MET A 420 -16.10 6.64 9.19
CA MET A 420 -16.06 7.05 7.79
C MET A 420 -14.80 6.56 7.07
N ILE A 421 -13.64 6.61 7.72
CA ILE A 421 -12.38 6.05 7.21
C ILE A 421 -12.47 4.55 7.08
N GLY A 422 -13.03 3.86 8.08
CA GLY A 422 -13.28 2.42 8.01
C GLY A 422 -14.14 2.04 6.81
N LEU A 423 -15.23 2.77 6.56
CA LEU A 423 -16.10 2.56 5.40
C LEU A 423 -15.37 2.83 4.07
N GLY A 424 -14.50 3.84 4.01
CA GLY A 424 -13.64 4.11 2.85
C GLY A 424 -12.66 2.96 2.58
N ARG A 425 -11.96 2.47 3.63
CA ARG A 425 -11.08 1.30 3.58
C ARG A 425 -11.81 0.05 3.11
N TYR A 426 -13.01 -0.18 3.63
CA TYR A 426 -13.87 -1.28 3.20
C TYR A 426 -14.20 -1.20 1.70
N GLY A 427 -14.68 -0.06 1.21
CA GLY A 427 -15.06 0.13 -0.19
C GLY A 427 -13.90 -0.11 -1.15
N VAL A 428 -12.71 0.44 -0.86
CA VAL A 428 -11.53 0.22 -1.72
C VAL A 428 -11.01 -1.21 -1.65
N THR A 429 -11.10 -1.88 -0.49
CA THR A 429 -10.69 -3.30 -0.34
C THR A 429 -11.60 -4.22 -1.15
N VAL A 430 -12.92 -4.05 -1.07
CA VAL A 430 -13.88 -4.81 -1.90
C VAL A 430 -13.59 -4.62 -3.38
N SER A 431 -13.30 -3.39 -3.82
CA SER A 431 -12.97 -3.15 -5.21
C SER A 431 -11.66 -3.83 -5.63
N TYR A 432 -10.64 -3.80 -4.76
CA TYR A 432 -9.33 -4.40 -5.00
C TYR A 432 -9.44 -5.92 -5.20
N ASP A 433 -10.17 -6.59 -4.31
CA ASP A 433 -10.40 -8.04 -4.40
C ASP A 433 -11.22 -8.41 -5.64
N ALA A 434 -12.25 -7.62 -5.97
CA ALA A 434 -13.03 -7.82 -7.20
C ALA A 434 -12.19 -7.64 -8.46
N GLU A 435 -11.23 -6.70 -8.47
CA GLU A 435 -10.36 -6.41 -9.62
C GLU A 435 -9.45 -7.59 -9.97
N ILE A 436 -8.82 -8.22 -8.98
CA ILE A 436 -7.90 -9.33 -9.20
C ILE A 436 -8.60 -10.45 -9.98
N GLN A 437 -9.80 -10.81 -9.55
CA GLN A 437 -10.59 -11.84 -10.23
C GLN A 437 -11.11 -11.35 -11.58
N TYR A 438 -11.56 -10.09 -11.68
CA TYR A 438 -12.09 -9.54 -12.91
C TYR A 438 -11.05 -9.47 -14.03
N ALA A 439 -9.83 -9.01 -13.72
CA ALA A 439 -8.72 -9.02 -14.65
C ALA A 439 -8.38 -10.44 -15.11
N ALA A 440 -8.40 -11.42 -14.19
CA ALA A 440 -8.10 -12.81 -14.53
C ALA A 440 -9.13 -13.43 -15.48
N GLU A 441 -10.40 -13.06 -15.37
CA GLU A 441 -11.47 -13.56 -16.23
C GLU A 441 -11.49 -12.90 -17.62
N ILE A 442 -11.08 -11.63 -17.74
CA ILE A 442 -10.98 -10.93 -19.04
C ILE A 442 -9.79 -11.43 -19.86
N ILE A 443 -8.66 -11.67 -19.21
CA ILE A 443 -7.41 -11.97 -19.90
C ILE A 443 -7.41 -13.42 -20.40
N PRO A 444 -7.03 -13.67 -21.68
CA PRO A 444 -7.04 -15.00 -22.26
C PRO A 444 -6.09 -15.95 -21.57
N THR A 445 -6.48 -17.22 -21.52
CA THR A 445 -5.78 -18.26 -20.77
C THR A 445 -4.33 -18.44 -21.25
N SER A 446 -4.05 -18.28 -22.54
CA SER A 446 -2.70 -18.41 -23.11
C SER A 446 -1.67 -17.42 -22.53
N VAL A 447 -2.10 -16.21 -22.17
CA VAL A 447 -1.22 -15.14 -21.64
C VAL A 447 -1.56 -14.68 -20.22
N ARG A 448 -2.60 -15.24 -19.60
CA ARG A 448 -3.17 -14.81 -18.31
C ARG A 448 -2.14 -14.57 -17.22
N GLY A 449 -1.27 -15.55 -16.97
CA GLY A 449 -0.27 -15.45 -15.91
C GLY A 449 0.67 -14.26 -16.10
N ARG A 450 1.24 -14.12 -17.31
CA ARG A 450 2.17 -13.02 -17.63
C ARG A 450 1.50 -11.66 -17.62
N ALA A 451 0.29 -11.57 -18.20
CA ALA A 451 -0.44 -10.33 -18.30
C ALA A 451 -0.91 -9.80 -16.95
N LEU A 452 -1.47 -10.66 -16.08
CA LEU A 452 -1.82 -10.30 -14.71
C LEU A 452 -0.60 -9.80 -13.92
N SER A 453 0.52 -10.50 -14.04
CA SER A 453 1.77 -10.11 -13.39
C SER A 453 2.20 -8.70 -13.81
N ASN A 454 2.21 -8.42 -15.11
CA ASN A 454 2.59 -7.11 -15.64
C ASN A 454 1.62 -6.01 -15.20
N ILE A 455 0.31 -6.28 -15.25
CA ILE A 455 -0.71 -5.32 -14.79
C ILE A 455 -0.50 -4.98 -13.31
N HIS A 456 -0.31 -6.00 -12.47
CA HIS A 456 -0.05 -5.80 -11.04
C HIS A 456 1.26 -5.04 -10.78
N VAL A 457 2.36 -5.37 -11.47
CA VAL A 457 3.64 -4.67 -11.30
C VAL A 457 3.49 -3.18 -11.64
N VAL A 458 2.75 -2.84 -12.69
CA VAL A 458 2.46 -1.45 -13.06
C VAL A 458 1.63 -0.75 -11.98
N GLY A 459 0.62 -1.44 -11.41
CA GLY A 459 -0.11 -0.95 -10.24
C GLY A 459 0.81 -0.67 -9.07
N LEU A 460 1.62 -1.66 -8.65
CA LEU A 460 2.54 -1.53 -7.52
C LEU A 460 3.60 -0.44 -7.72
N ALA A 461 4.00 -0.17 -8.96
CA ALA A 461 4.90 0.96 -9.25
C ALA A 461 4.32 2.31 -8.80
N SER A 462 3.00 2.46 -8.81
CA SER A 462 2.32 3.65 -8.28
C SER A 462 2.48 3.84 -6.77
N ASN A 463 2.82 2.79 -6.01
CA ASN A 463 2.98 2.88 -4.56
C ASN A 463 4.14 3.80 -4.16
N SER A 464 5.12 4.01 -5.03
CA SER A 464 6.16 5.02 -4.86
C SER A 464 5.60 6.45 -4.68
N LEU A 465 4.39 6.72 -5.18
CA LEU A 465 3.70 8.02 -5.10
C LEU A 465 2.85 8.19 -3.82
N VAL A 466 2.56 7.12 -3.09
CA VAL A 466 1.61 7.13 -1.96
C VAL A 466 1.94 8.19 -0.92
N PHE A 467 3.18 8.25 -0.46
CA PHE A 467 3.58 9.22 0.56
C PHE A 467 3.59 10.66 0.05
N TYR A 468 3.78 10.88 -1.25
CA TYR A 468 3.63 12.21 -1.85
C TYR A 468 2.17 12.64 -1.86
N VAL A 469 1.24 11.72 -2.14
CA VAL A 469 -0.20 11.99 -2.05
C VAL A 469 -0.61 12.27 -0.60
N ILE A 470 -0.14 11.49 0.37
CA ILE A 470 -0.42 11.74 1.80
C ILE A 470 0.18 13.08 2.23
N TYR A 471 1.38 13.41 1.74
CA TYR A 471 2.03 14.69 2.04
C TYR A 471 1.24 15.91 1.54
N LEU A 472 0.29 15.75 0.61
CA LEU A 472 -0.64 16.82 0.23
C LEU A 472 -1.48 17.35 1.41
N ALA A 473 -1.70 16.52 2.45
CA ALA A 473 -2.36 16.93 3.70
C ALA A 473 -1.68 18.14 4.36
N LYS A 474 -0.39 18.34 4.05
CA LYS A 474 0.42 19.45 4.56
C LYS A 474 -0.01 20.81 4.02
N PHE A 475 -0.49 20.85 2.78
CA PHE A 475 -1.00 22.06 2.15
C PHE A 475 -2.47 22.27 2.54
N TYR A 476 -3.26 21.21 2.50
CA TYR A 476 -4.66 21.23 2.87
C TYR A 476 -5.08 19.83 3.37
N LYS A 477 -5.48 19.71 4.64
CA LYS A 477 -5.74 18.41 5.30
C LYS A 477 -6.64 17.45 4.48
N PRO A 478 -7.75 17.91 3.87
CA PRO A 478 -8.64 17.06 3.07
C PRO A 478 -8.09 16.60 1.72
N LEU A 479 -6.99 17.21 1.25
CA LEU A 479 -6.53 17.09 -0.13
C LEU A 479 -6.19 15.66 -0.56
N PRO A 480 -5.55 14.80 0.26
CA PRO A 480 -5.32 13.41 -0.11
C PRO A 480 -6.62 12.65 -0.38
N SER A 481 -7.64 12.84 0.47
CA SER A 481 -8.93 12.16 0.35
C SER A 481 -9.69 12.61 -0.90
N ILE A 482 -9.66 13.92 -1.21
CA ILE A 482 -10.28 14.48 -2.42
C ILE A 482 -9.55 13.98 -3.68
N PHE A 483 -8.23 13.98 -3.66
CA PHE A 483 -7.43 13.52 -4.79
C PHE A 483 -7.70 12.04 -5.12
N ILE A 484 -7.70 11.18 -4.09
CA ILE A 484 -7.98 9.76 -4.27
C ILE A 484 -9.43 9.52 -4.67
N SER A 485 -10.40 10.26 -4.14
CA SER A 485 -11.79 10.07 -4.55
C SER A 485 -12.04 10.43 -6.03
N CYS A 486 -11.37 11.47 -6.54
CA CYS A 486 -11.37 11.77 -7.98
C CYS A 486 -10.83 10.59 -8.80
N LEU A 487 -9.71 9.99 -8.39
CA LEU A 487 -9.15 8.81 -9.06
C LEU A 487 -10.11 7.62 -9.00
N MET A 488 -10.77 7.38 -7.86
CA MET A 488 -11.76 6.30 -7.71
C MET A 488 -12.95 6.49 -8.66
N PHE A 489 -13.43 7.73 -8.86
CA PHE A 489 -14.48 8.02 -9.85
C PHE A 489 -14.02 7.76 -11.29
N VAL A 490 -12.78 8.10 -11.63
CA VAL A 490 -12.19 7.74 -12.93
C VAL A 490 -12.10 6.22 -13.07
N GLY A 491 -11.66 5.51 -12.04
CA GLY A 491 -11.60 4.04 -12.02
C GLY A 491 -12.97 3.39 -12.23
N ALA A 492 -14.02 3.92 -11.61
CA ALA A 492 -15.38 3.48 -11.83
C ALA A 492 -15.85 3.71 -13.28
N GLY A 493 -15.50 4.86 -13.87
CA GLY A 493 -15.75 5.14 -15.29
C GLY A 493 -15.04 4.16 -16.22
N LEU A 494 -13.79 3.79 -15.91
CA LEU A 494 -13.04 2.79 -16.66
C LEU A 494 -13.69 1.39 -16.55
N CYS A 495 -14.25 1.02 -15.40
CA CYS A 495 -15.00 -0.24 -15.26
C CYS A 495 -16.17 -0.34 -16.25
N LEU A 496 -16.81 0.78 -16.61
CA LEU A 496 -17.88 0.81 -17.60
C LEU A 496 -17.36 0.57 -19.03
N THR A 497 -16.06 0.68 -19.29
CA THR A 497 -15.50 0.34 -20.61
C THR A 497 -15.24 -1.17 -20.75
N LEU A 498 -15.22 -1.90 -19.63
CA LEU A 498 -14.89 -3.31 -19.56
C LEU A 498 -16.15 -4.19 -19.67
N PRO A 499 -16.04 -5.40 -20.27
CA PRO A 499 -17.16 -6.32 -20.43
C PRO A 499 -17.47 -7.08 -19.14
N GLU A 500 -18.74 -7.39 -18.88
CA GLU A 500 -19.10 -8.30 -17.78
C GLU A 500 -18.66 -9.74 -18.11
N THR A 501 -18.12 -10.45 -17.11
CA THR A 501 -17.57 -11.80 -17.25
C THR A 501 -18.45 -12.88 -16.64
N LEU A 502 -19.44 -12.51 -15.81
CA LEU A 502 -20.34 -13.46 -15.17
C LEU A 502 -21.05 -14.38 -16.18
N ASN A 503 -21.00 -15.70 -15.92
CA ASN A 503 -21.62 -16.77 -16.71
C ASN A 503 -21.17 -16.85 -18.18
N ARG A 504 -19.96 -16.36 -18.50
CA ARG A 504 -19.39 -16.48 -19.85
C ARG A 504 -18.27 -17.51 -19.90
N LYS A 505 -18.10 -18.13 -21.08
CA LYS A 505 -16.90 -18.92 -21.37
C LYS A 505 -15.68 -17.99 -21.42
N LEU A 506 -14.63 -18.33 -20.67
CA LEU A 506 -13.39 -17.57 -20.64
C LEU A 506 -12.62 -17.74 -21.95
N PRO A 507 -12.00 -16.69 -22.49
CA PRO A 507 -11.23 -16.79 -23.73
C PRO A 507 -9.96 -17.63 -23.55
N GLU A 508 -9.66 -18.48 -24.52
CA GLU A 508 -8.47 -19.35 -24.49
C GLU A 508 -7.27 -18.67 -25.17
N ASN A 509 -7.49 -18.00 -26.31
CA ASN A 509 -6.48 -17.34 -27.14
C ASN A 509 -6.81 -15.84 -27.39
N LEU A 510 -5.89 -15.10 -28.01
CA LEU A 510 -6.07 -13.65 -28.28
C LEU A 510 -7.25 -13.34 -29.24
N ALA A 511 -7.51 -14.20 -30.23
CA ALA A 511 -8.59 -13.99 -31.19
C ALA A 511 -9.98 -14.12 -30.53
N GLU A 512 -10.16 -15.12 -29.67
CA GLU A 512 -11.36 -15.28 -28.84
C GLU A 512 -11.52 -14.11 -27.87
N ALA A 513 -10.42 -13.64 -27.26
CA ALA A 513 -10.46 -12.50 -26.36
C ALA A 513 -10.93 -11.22 -27.07
N GLU A 514 -10.48 -10.95 -28.30
CA GLU A 514 -10.93 -9.80 -29.08
C GLU A 514 -12.44 -9.83 -29.33
N ILE A 515 -13.01 -11.01 -29.59
CA ILE A 515 -14.46 -11.19 -29.75
C ILE A 515 -15.17 -11.00 -28.40
N PHE A 516 -14.60 -11.54 -27.33
CA PHE A 516 -15.12 -11.47 -25.97
C PHE A 516 -15.28 -10.03 -25.47
N VAL A 517 -14.31 -9.15 -25.77
CA VAL A 517 -14.30 -7.75 -25.32
C VAL A 517 -15.07 -6.78 -26.23
N LYS A 518 -15.82 -7.27 -27.23
CA LYS A 518 -16.51 -6.40 -28.18
C LYS A 518 -17.54 -5.47 -27.50
N PRO A 519 -17.68 -4.20 -27.94
CA PRO A 519 -18.34 -3.13 -27.18
C PRO A 519 -19.86 -3.27 -26.94
N GLY A 520 -20.53 -4.22 -27.60
CA GLY A 520 -22.00 -4.32 -27.62
C GLY A 520 -22.69 -4.52 -26.26
N GLN A 521 -21.92 -4.77 -25.19
CA GLN A 521 -22.43 -5.05 -23.84
C GLN A 521 -21.73 -4.23 -22.73
N CYS A 522 -20.93 -3.21 -23.08
CA CYS A 522 -20.11 -2.48 -22.12
C CYS A 522 -20.88 -1.55 -21.17
N PHE A 523 -22.15 -1.19 -21.39
CA PHE A 523 -22.83 -0.23 -20.49
C PHE A 523 -23.79 -0.84 -19.46
N SER A 524 -24.06 -2.15 -19.51
CA SER A 524 -24.93 -2.79 -18.52
C SER A 524 -24.16 -3.08 -17.24
N LEU A 525 -24.65 -2.59 -16.10
CA LEU A 525 -24.08 -2.82 -14.77
C LEU A 525 -24.54 -4.14 -14.14
N CYS A 526 -25.71 -4.63 -14.55
CA CYS A 526 -26.23 -5.92 -14.12
C CYS A 526 -26.17 -6.92 -15.29
N PRO A 527 -25.89 -8.20 -15.02
CA PRO A 527 -26.01 -9.24 -16.02
C PRO A 527 -27.45 -9.25 -16.56
N LYS A 528 -27.63 -9.24 -17.89
CA LYS A 528 -28.91 -9.64 -18.47
C LYS A 528 -29.12 -11.10 -18.08
N ARG A 529 -30.22 -11.39 -17.37
CA ARG A 529 -30.62 -12.76 -17.05
C ARG A 529 -31.01 -13.44 -18.37
N GLU A 530 -30.03 -14.01 -19.07
CA GLU A 530 -30.34 -14.91 -20.18
C GLU A 530 -31.08 -16.10 -19.58
N LYS A 531 -32.36 -16.23 -19.93
CA LYS A 531 -33.09 -17.47 -19.69
C LYS A 531 -32.31 -18.56 -20.42
N ILE A 532 -31.67 -19.43 -19.66
CA ILE A 532 -31.15 -20.69 -20.18
C ILE A 532 -32.36 -21.40 -20.79
N SER A 533 -32.53 -21.36 -22.11
CA SER A 533 -33.47 -22.22 -22.79
C SER A 533 -32.92 -23.63 -22.63
N SER A 534 -33.63 -24.44 -21.86
CA SER A 534 -33.45 -25.88 -21.78
C SER A 534 -33.71 -26.52 -23.14
N THR A 535 -32.69 -26.53 -23.98
CA THR A 535 -32.58 -27.25 -25.25
C THR A 535 -31.07 -27.24 -25.52
N THR A 536 -30.31 -28.32 -25.40
CA THR A 536 -30.52 -29.69 -25.90
C THR A 536 -29.61 -30.64 -25.10
N ILE A 537 -30.04 -31.90 -25.03
CA ILE A 537 -29.47 -33.09 -24.33
C ILE A 537 -27.96 -33.25 -24.50
#